data_AF-X1E5S8-F1
#
_entry.id   AF-X1E5S8-F1
#
_cell.length_a   1.000
_cell.length_b   1.000
_cell.length_c   1.000
_cell.angle_alpha   90.00
_cell.angle_beta   90.00
_cell.angle_gamma   90.00
#
_symmetry.space_group_name_H-M   'P 1'
#
loop_
_entity.id
_entity.type
_entity.pdbx_description
1 polymer ?
#
loop_
_entity_poly.entity_id
_entity_poly.type
_entity_poly.pdbx_seq_one_letter_code
_entity_poly.pdbx_strand_id
1 'polypeptide(L)'
;MYQLGWFSTGRDKAARDLLQAVNSSIKLGEIEAEIAFVFSNREPGESEEGDLFIKLVEDYHIPLISFSYQKFKARQSTPIIGEAESLPLWRLDYDREAMNRLQDFHPDLCVLAGYMLIVGKEICQRYNMINLHPAANNLL
;
A
#
# COMPACT_ATOMS: atom_id res chain seq x y z
N MET A 1 7.71 17.89 10.75
CA MET A 1 8.33 16.94 9.81
C MET A 1 7.24 16.44 8.88
N TYR A 2 7.45 16.47 7.57
CA TYR A 2 6.44 16.04 6.59
C TYR A 2 6.16 14.53 6.73
N GLN A 3 4.91 14.13 6.81
CA GLN A 3 4.50 12.75 7.13
C GLN A 3 4.05 11.99 5.87
N LEU A 4 4.74 10.92 5.54
CA LEU A 4 4.42 10.04 4.41
C LEU A 4 3.65 8.80 4.87
N GLY A 5 2.51 8.53 4.24
CA GLY A 5 1.85 7.23 4.30
C GLY A 5 2.31 6.36 3.15
N TRP A 6 2.80 5.14 3.40
CA TRP A 6 3.36 4.29 2.35
C TRP A 6 2.47 3.08 2.07
N PHE A 7 1.92 2.98 0.87
CA PHE A 7 1.06 1.85 0.47
C PHE A 7 1.81 0.94 -0.49
N SER A 8 1.91 -0.35 -0.18
CA SER A 8 2.61 -1.32 -1.02
C SER A 8 2.02 -2.71 -0.88
N THR A 9 2.04 -3.49 -1.96
CA THR A 9 1.74 -4.93 -1.89
C THR A 9 2.96 -5.77 -1.53
N GLY A 10 4.18 -5.20 -1.61
CA GLY A 10 5.42 -5.97 -1.41
C GLY A 10 5.52 -7.12 -2.42
N ARG A 11 5.15 -6.88 -3.68
CA ARG A 11 5.02 -7.96 -4.69
C ARG A 11 6.37 -8.57 -5.09
N ASP A 12 7.42 -7.76 -5.06
CA ASP A 12 8.73 -8.10 -5.62
C ASP A 12 9.85 -7.33 -4.91
N LYS A 13 11.08 -7.61 -5.32
CA LYS A 13 12.30 -6.93 -4.84
C LYS A 13 12.26 -5.41 -5.08
N ALA A 14 11.67 -4.94 -6.18
CA ALA A 14 11.65 -3.51 -6.49
C ALA A 14 10.84 -2.73 -5.45
N ALA A 15 9.76 -3.31 -4.91
CA ALA A 15 9.02 -2.71 -3.79
C ALA A 15 9.89 -2.52 -2.54
N ARG A 16 10.77 -3.49 -2.23
CA ARG A 16 11.74 -3.39 -1.11
C ARG A 16 12.85 -2.38 -1.40
N ASP A 17 13.44 -2.44 -2.59
CA ASP A 17 14.53 -1.56 -3.00
C ASP A 17 14.10 -0.09 -2.94
N LEU A 18 12.87 0.21 -3.39
CA LEU A 18 12.33 1.56 -3.35
C LEU A 18 12.10 2.06 -1.91
N LEU A 19 11.50 1.24 -1.05
CA LEU A 19 11.32 1.60 0.37
C LEU A 19 12.67 1.81 1.06
N GLN A 20 13.65 0.94 0.80
CA GLN A 20 15.01 1.07 1.31
C GLN A 20 15.69 2.36 0.84
N ALA A 21 15.57 2.71 -0.44
CA ALA A 21 16.14 3.93 -0.98
C ALA A 21 15.55 5.17 -0.31
N VAL A 22 14.22 5.26 -0.22
CA VAL A 22 13.53 6.41 0.41
C VAL A 22 13.88 6.50 1.90
N ASN A 23 13.82 5.39 2.64
CA ASN A 23 14.17 5.38 4.07
C ASN A 23 15.64 5.77 4.32
N SER A 24 16.55 5.37 3.42
CA SER A 24 17.96 5.75 3.50
C SER A 24 18.15 7.25 3.27
N SER A 25 17.53 7.82 2.23
CA SER A 25 17.58 9.26 1.96
C SER A 25 16.94 10.09 3.08
N ILE A 26 15.86 9.62 3.71
CA ILE A 26 15.30 10.23 4.92
C ILE A 26 16.32 10.25 6.07
N LYS A 27 16.95 9.09 6.36
CA LYS A 27 17.95 8.98 7.44
C LYS A 27 19.19 9.85 7.20
N LEU A 28 19.56 10.05 5.93
CA LEU A 28 20.66 10.94 5.54
C LEU A 28 20.26 12.43 5.54
N GLY A 29 18.98 12.76 5.73
CA GLY A 29 18.47 14.13 5.70
C GLY A 29 18.31 14.71 4.29
N GLU A 30 18.41 13.90 3.24
CA GLU A 30 18.19 14.32 1.86
C GLU A 30 16.70 14.54 1.56
N ILE A 31 15.83 13.83 2.28
CA ILE A 31 14.38 13.98 2.25
C ILE A 31 13.95 14.41 3.66
N GLU A 32 13.46 15.64 3.80
CA GLU A 32 12.96 16.20 5.07
C GLU A 32 11.54 15.69 5.40
N ALA A 33 11.39 14.37 5.53
CA ALA A 33 10.13 13.71 5.82
C ALA A 33 10.34 12.47 6.72
N GLU A 34 9.24 11.93 7.24
CA GLU A 34 9.20 10.63 7.92
C GLU A 34 8.15 9.73 7.27
N ILE A 35 8.37 8.41 7.35
CA ILE A 35 7.34 7.42 6.99
C ILE A 35 6.51 7.15 8.24
N ALA A 36 5.32 7.74 8.30
CA ALA A 36 4.40 7.63 9.44
C ALA A 36 3.85 6.21 9.59
N PHE A 37 3.58 5.55 8.47
CA PHE A 37 3.16 4.16 8.43
C PHE A 37 3.44 3.52 7.07
N VAL A 38 3.44 2.19 7.07
CA VAL A 38 3.30 1.36 5.87
C VAL A 38 2.01 0.57 5.93
N PHE A 39 1.16 0.71 4.92
CA PHE A 39 -0.01 -0.13 4.71
C PHE A 39 0.31 -1.22 3.68
N SER A 40 0.08 -2.48 4.06
CA SER A 40 0.18 -3.64 3.18
C SER A 40 -1.17 -4.32 3.01
N ASN A 41 -1.57 -4.53 1.76
CA ASN A 41 -2.75 -5.34 1.44
C ASN A 41 -2.48 -6.86 1.52
N ARG A 42 -1.33 -7.24 2.09
CA ARG A 42 -0.93 -8.61 2.41
C ARG A 42 -0.64 -8.77 3.90
N GLU A 43 -0.88 -9.98 4.36
CA GLU A 43 -0.49 -10.45 5.70
C GLU A 43 0.68 -11.43 5.61
N PRO A 44 1.40 -11.66 6.73
CA PRO A 44 2.46 -12.67 6.78
C PRO A 44 1.97 -14.06 6.33
N GLY A 45 2.79 -14.75 5.56
CA GLY A 45 2.54 -16.08 5.01
C GLY A 45 1.76 -16.10 3.69
N GLU A 46 1.41 -14.95 3.12
CA GLU A 46 0.69 -14.89 1.84
C GLU A 46 1.59 -14.99 0.62
N SER A 47 2.87 -14.63 0.75
CA SER A 47 3.89 -14.81 -0.30
C SER A 47 5.29 -14.53 0.25
N GLU A 48 6.30 -15.23 -0.24
CA GLU A 48 7.70 -15.02 0.13
C GLU A 48 8.16 -13.56 -0.02
N GLU A 49 7.91 -12.94 -1.18
CA GLU A 49 8.29 -11.54 -1.43
C GLU A 49 7.56 -10.55 -0.50
N GLY A 50 6.30 -10.85 -0.16
CA GLY A 50 5.50 -10.08 0.79
C GLY A 50 6.03 -10.20 2.22
N ASP A 51 6.45 -11.40 2.63
CA ASP A 51 7.04 -11.64 3.95
C ASP A 51 8.38 -10.93 4.09
N LEU A 52 9.21 -10.95 3.04
CA LEU A 52 10.45 -10.18 2.99
C LEU A 52 10.19 -8.68 3.09
N PHE A 53 9.13 -8.17 2.45
CA PHE A 53 8.75 -6.77 2.52
C PHE A 53 8.27 -6.38 3.93
N ILE A 54 7.39 -7.18 4.53
CA ILE A 54 6.90 -6.98 5.90
C ILE A 54 8.07 -6.94 6.88
N LYS A 55 8.97 -7.92 6.81
CA LYS A 55 10.16 -7.96 7.65
C LYS A 55 11.02 -6.70 7.51
N LEU A 56 11.22 -6.21 6.28
CA LEU A 56 11.98 -4.98 6.04
C LEU A 56 11.35 -3.76 6.74
N VAL A 57 10.02 -3.64 6.71
CA VAL A 57 9.28 -2.56 7.38
C VAL A 57 9.47 -2.64 8.89
N GLU A 58 9.35 -3.85 9.46
CA GLU A 58 9.55 -4.11 10.88
C GLU A 58 10.98 -3.81 11.33
N ASP A 59 11.99 -4.24 10.55
CA ASP A 59 13.41 -3.96 10.82
C ASP A 59 13.72 -2.44 10.80
N TYR A 60 12.97 -1.67 10.02
CA TYR A 60 13.02 -0.21 10.02
C TYR A 60 12.24 0.45 11.16
N HIS A 61 11.55 -0.33 11.99
CA HIS A 61 10.73 0.13 13.10
C HIS A 61 9.63 1.11 12.65
N ILE A 62 9.14 0.95 11.41
CA ILE A 62 8.03 1.74 10.87
C ILE A 62 6.72 1.05 11.26
N PRO A 63 5.68 1.78 11.72
CA PRO A 63 4.37 1.20 11.97
C PRO A 63 3.82 0.48 10.73
N LEU A 64 3.60 -0.84 10.85
CA LEU A 64 3.04 -1.67 9.79
C LEU A 64 1.57 -1.97 10.06
N ILE A 65 0.73 -1.68 9.07
CA ILE A 65 -0.68 -2.03 9.05
C ILE A 65 -0.91 -3.01 7.90
N SER A 66 -1.04 -4.28 8.25
CA SER A 66 -1.36 -5.34 7.29
C SER A 66 -2.85 -5.67 7.33
N PHE A 67 -3.48 -5.72 6.16
CA PHE A 67 -4.85 -6.15 6.01
C PHE A 67 -5.04 -6.94 4.71
N SER A 68 -5.22 -8.25 4.82
CA SER A 68 -5.26 -9.12 3.65
C SER A 68 -6.46 -8.84 2.73
N TYR A 69 -6.15 -8.44 1.49
CA TYR A 69 -7.16 -8.33 0.44
C TYR A 69 -7.74 -9.69 0.04
N GLN A 70 -6.92 -10.75 0.01
CA GLN A 70 -7.38 -12.08 -0.40
C GLN A 70 -8.32 -12.69 0.62
N LYS A 71 -7.99 -12.60 1.91
CA LYS A 71 -8.87 -13.07 2.99
C LYS A 71 -10.16 -12.26 3.04
N PHE A 72 -10.09 -10.95 2.82
CA PHE A 72 -11.29 -10.12 2.72
C PHE A 72 -12.18 -10.53 1.54
N LYS A 73 -11.61 -10.64 0.33
CA LYS A 73 -12.33 -11.08 -0.87
C LYS A 73 -12.99 -12.45 -0.69
N ALA A 74 -12.29 -13.41 -0.09
CA ALA A 74 -12.82 -14.76 0.14
C ALA A 74 -14.10 -14.73 1.00
N ARG A 75 -14.17 -13.85 2.02
CA ARG A 75 -15.34 -13.68 2.88
C ARG A 75 -16.54 -13.06 2.16
N GLN A 76 -16.32 -12.31 1.09
CA GLN A 76 -17.36 -11.64 0.32
C GLN A 76 -17.98 -12.53 -0.77
N SER A 77 -17.49 -13.76 -0.94
CA SER A 77 -17.87 -14.63 -2.04
C SER A 77 -19.23 -15.28 -1.80
N THR A 78 -20.30 -14.51 -2.07
CA THR A 78 -21.55 -15.07 -2.61
C THR A 78 -21.36 -15.13 -4.14
N PRO A 79 -21.78 -16.19 -4.87
CA PRO A 79 -21.52 -16.30 -6.29
C PRO A 79 -22.32 -15.22 -7.04
N ILE A 80 -21.63 -14.27 -7.68
CA ILE A 80 -22.29 -13.36 -8.64
C ILE A 80 -22.29 -14.05 -9.99
N ILE A 81 -23.46 -14.58 -10.36
CA ILE A 81 -23.83 -14.86 -11.74
C ILE A 81 -24.07 -13.49 -12.39
N GLY A 82 -23.23 -13.10 -13.35
CA GLY A 82 -23.46 -11.92 -14.17
C GLY A 82 -22.21 -11.06 -14.34
N GLU A 83 -21.82 -10.89 -15.59
CA GLU A 83 -20.86 -9.88 -16.06
C GLU A 83 -21.32 -8.51 -15.58
N ALA A 84 -20.60 -7.90 -14.65
CA ALA A 84 -20.76 -6.49 -14.35
C ALA A 84 -19.47 -5.78 -14.75
N GLU A 85 -19.59 -4.86 -15.72
CA GLU A 85 -18.53 -3.97 -16.20
C GLU A 85 -17.99 -3.02 -15.11
N SER A 86 -18.57 -3.04 -13.90
CA SER A 86 -18.16 -2.26 -12.73
C SER A 86 -17.41 -3.09 -11.69
N LEU A 87 -16.37 -2.49 -11.08
CA LEU A 87 -15.69 -3.08 -9.91
C LEU A 87 -16.71 -3.48 -8.82
N PRO A 88 -16.59 -4.69 -8.21
CA PRO A 88 -17.53 -5.13 -7.19
C PRO A 88 -17.60 -4.16 -6.01
N LEU A 89 -18.80 -3.89 -5.49
CA LEU A 89 -19.03 -2.95 -4.38
C LEU A 89 -18.19 -3.28 -3.14
N TRP A 90 -17.94 -4.56 -2.85
CA TRP A 90 -17.13 -4.97 -1.71
C TRP A 90 -15.68 -4.43 -1.77
N ARG A 91 -15.17 -4.05 -2.95
CA ARG A 91 -13.86 -3.40 -3.05
C ARG A 91 -13.85 -2.03 -2.36
N LEU A 92 -14.96 -1.28 -2.43
CA LEU A 92 -15.10 -0.03 -1.69
C LEU A 92 -15.15 -0.29 -0.18
N ASP A 93 -15.77 -1.39 0.25
CA ASP A 93 -15.76 -1.80 1.65
C ASP A 93 -14.36 -2.16 2.14
N TYR A 94 -13.53 -2.79 1.29
CA TYR A 94 -12.12 -3.03 1.60
C TYR A 94 -11.36 -1.72 1.83
N ASP A 95 -11.55 -0.72 0.95
CA ASP A 95 -10.90 0.59 1.10
C ASP A 95 -11.35 1.29 2.38
N ARG A 96 -12.64 1.26 2.72
CA ARG A 96 -13.17 1.82 3.97
C ARG A 96 -12.56 1.17 5.20
N GLU A 97 -12.41 -0.15 5.16
CA GLU A 97 -11.85 -0.93 6.26
C GLU A 97 -10.33 -0.68 6.38
N ALA A 98 -9.63 -0.46 5.26
CA ALA A 98 -8.25 0.04 5.26
C ALA A 98 -8.16 1.45 5.87
N MET A 99 -9.03 2.38 5.47
CA MET A 99 -9.08 3.73 6.04
C MET A 99 -9.37 3.73 7.54
N ASN A 100 -10.27 2.86 8.00
CA ASN A 100 -10.62 2.72 9.41
C ASN A 100 -9.41 2.27 10.25
N ARG A 101 -8.60 1.33 9.74
CA ARG A 101 -7.34 0.94 10.40
C ARG A 101 -6.29 2.05 10.45
N LEU A 102 -6.37 2.99 9.51
CA LEU A 102 -5.44 4.11 9.38
C LEU A 102 -5.95 5.39 10.06
N GLN A 103 -7.08 5.34 10.80
CA GLN A 103 -7.74 6.53 11.32
C GLN A 103 -6.89 7.38 12.27
N ASP A 104 -5.96 6.74 12.99
CA ASP A 104 -5.05 7.40 13.94
C ASP A 104 -3.81 8.01 13.25
N PHE A 105 -3.64 7.78 11.94
CA PHE A 105 -2.58 8.35 11.15
C PHE A 105 -3.08 9.56 10.35
N HIS A 106 -2.25 10.60 10.29
CA HIS A 106 -2.55 11.84 9.59
C HIS A 106 -1.39 12.21 8.64
N PRO A 107 -1.17 11.44 7.55
CA PRO A 107 -0.11 11.73 6.60
C PRO A 107 -0.42 13.00 5.80
N ASP A 108 0.62 13.75 5.47
CA ASP A 108 0.53 14.88 4.55
C ASP A 108 0.38 14.39 3.09
N LEU A 109 1.02 13.26 2.77
CA LEU A 109 0.99 12.60 1.46
C LEU A 109 1.07 11.08 1.58
N CYS A 110 0.20 10.38 0.85
CA CYS A 110 0.27 8.94 0.67
C CYS A 110 0.97 8.59 -0.66
N VAL A 111 1.94 7.68 -0.60
CA VAL A 111 2.65 7.17 -1.78
C VAL A 111 2.18 5.74 -2.05
N LEU A 112 1.56 5.53 -3.21
CA LEU A 112 1.27 4.19 -3.73
C LEU A 112 2.51 3.68 -4.47
N ALA A 113 3.27 2.80 -3.82
CA ALA A 113 4.55 2.28 -4.29
C ALA A 113 4.44 0.77 -4.51
N GLY A 114 4.04 0.36 -5.71
CA GLY A 114 3.75 -1.06 -5.99
C GLY A 114 2.49 -1.56 -5.28
N TYR A 115 1.50 -0.67 -5.06
CA TYR A 115 0.19 -1.04 -4.53
C TYR A 115 -0.66 -1.63 -5.66
N MET A 116 -0.83 -2.95 -5.67
CA MET A 116 -1.42 -3.73 -6.78
C MET A 116 -2.95 -3.70 -6.81
N LEU A 117 -3.57 -2.72 -6.16
CA LEU A 117 -5.02 -2.53 -6.11
C LEU A 117 -5.39 -1.14 -6.62
N ILE A 118 -6.48 -1.06 -7.38
CA ILE A 118 -7.10 0.23 -7.73
C ILE A 118 -7.80 0.76 -6.49
N VAL A 119 -7.37 1.94 -6.04
CA VAL A 119 -7.98 2.70 -4.94
C VAL A 119 -9.28 3.35 -5.37
N GLY A 120 -10.31 3.22 -4.53
CA GLY A 120 -11.64 3.79 -4.74
C GLY A 120 -11.69 5.30 -4.54
N LYS A 121 -12.83 5.89 -4.95
CA LYS A 121 -13.02 7.35 -4.91
C LYS A 121 -12.90 7.92 -3.48
N GLU A 122 -13.40 7.23 -2.48
CA GLU A 122 -13.43 7.72 -1.09
C GLU A 122 -12.03 7.88 -0.51
N ILE A 123 -11.15 6.89 -0.70
CA ILE A 123 -9.77 6.95 -0.21
C ILE A 123 -8.96 8.02 -0.95
N CYS A 124 -9.18 8.20 -2.27
CA CYS A 124 -8.57 9.28 -3.06
C CYS A 124 -9.03 10.69 -2.64
N GLN A 125 -10.24 10.80 -2.07
CA GLN A 125 -10.74 12.07 -1.53
C GLN A 125 -10.26 12.32 -0.09
N ARG A 126 -10.01 11.25 0.66
CA ARG A 126 -9.58 11.32 2.06
C ARG A 126 -8.10 11.67 2.22
N TYR A 127 -7.26 11.22 1.29
CA TYR A 127 -5.81 11.42 1.31
C TYR A 127 -5.31 12.10 0.05
N ASN A 128 -4.31 12.96 0.18
CA ASN A 128 -3.48 13.35 -0.95
C ASN A 128 -2.64 12.14 -1.34
N MET A 129 -2.73 11.66 -2.58
CA MET A 129 -2.03 10.45 -3.01
C MET A 129 -1.27 10.67 -4.32
N ILE A 130 -0.06 10.10 -4.40
CA ILE A 130 0.66 9.91 -5.66
C ILE A 130 0.87 8.43 -5.90
N ASN A 131 0.90 8.02 -7.18
CA ASN A 131 1.18 6.63 -7.55
C ASN A 131 2.44 6.55 -8.40
N LEU A 132 3.37 5.69 -8.00
CA LEU A 132 4.57 5.39 -8.76
C LEU A 132 4.29 4.22 -9.68
N HIS A 133 4.36 4.46 -10.99
CA HIS A 133 4.18 3.44 -12.01
C HIS A 133 5.50 3.24 -12.77
N PRO A 134 6.06 2.02 -12.80
CA PRO A 134 7.21 1.75 -13.65
C PRO A 134 6.78 1.87 -15.11
N ALA A 135 7.35 2.82 -15.83
CA ALA A 135 7.23 2.87 -17.29
C ALA A 135 8.36 2.05 -17.90
N ALA A 136 8.09 1.41 -19.03
CA ALA A 136 9.16 0.84 -19.83
C ALA A 136 10.08 1.99 -20.28
N ASN A 137 11.39 1.85 -20.05
CA ASN A 137 12.36 2.70 -20.71
C ASN A 137 12.31 2.37 -22.21
N ASN A 138 11.71 3.25 -23.01
CA ASN A 138 11.79 3.21 -24.47
C ASN A 138 13.17 3.69 -24.95
N LEU A 139 14.26 3.12 -24.42
CA LEU A 139 15.58 3.35 -24.97
C LEU A 139 15.69 2.56 -26.29
N LEU A 140 15.50 3.30 -27.39
CA LEU A 140 15.94 2.97 -28.74
C LEU A 140 17.47 2.94 -28.82
#